data_AF-A0A5N0IS54-F1
#
_entry.id   AF-A0A5N0IS54-F1
#
_cell.length_a   1.000
_cell.length_b   1.000
_cell.length_c   1.000
_cell.angle_alpha   90.00
_cell.angle_beta   90.00
_cell.angle_gamma   90.00
#
_symmetry.space_group_name_H-M   'P 1'
#
loop_
_entity.id
_entity.type
_entity.pdbx_description
1 polymer ?
#
loop_
_entity_poly.entity_id
_entity_poly.type
_entity_poly.pdbx_seq_one_letter_code
_entity_poly.pdbx_strand_id
1 'polypeptide(L)'
;MEHATRHRLSVLTIGLGIGVALGGSPAIASAEPAPAPVPASSWIDQLGGPPDPAATTSAMDMQVSVDGMDLFPTTDNTATATSGADNLAIAIGDGANAQATGGTFLLAVADGPGSKAVAGLASFFPQVLDVAIAHGTDSTAGAGLGGGFDVSIANGAHSLADTGLVGFFDDAFADGTNSIAGAGTKGDFDLATAIGTGSDARVGIGGNVNIGSAIGTDSHTVVAAGHADLASAIGTNSSASAGIGTGDLASAIGPDSDANADGVLETAFANFAHSDATAQGGILDSATANGAGEATAGDGTGDFAWIANIGSALDKAVAGGTSTTLLGNFDIATILGAGSTALAGSGLTTAGNLDLAGALGDMLTANATGADFLVDFPINLLSLL
;
A
#
# COMPACT_ATOMS: atom_id res chain seq x y z
N MET A 1 -6.89 21.64 -30.51
CA MET A 1 -7.20 21.60 -29.06
C MET A 1 -7.87 20.27 -28.72
N GLU A 2 -7.29 19.14 -29.17
CA GLU A 2 -7.96 17.82 -29.12
C GLU A 2 -6.95 16.68 -28.92
N HIS A 3 -5.82 16.95 -28.25
CA HIS A 3 -4.70 16.01 -28.12
C HIS A 3 -4.24 15.73 -26.69
N ALA A 4 -4.92 16.26 -25.67
CA ALA A 4 -4.53 16.12 -24.25
C ALA A 4 -5.26 14.99 -23.48
N THR A 5 -6.28 14.36 -24.05
CA THR A 5 -7.11 13.37 -23.35
C THR A 5 -6.67 11.91 -23.52
N ARG A 6 -5.69 11.61 -24.37
CA ARG A 6 -5.28 10.20 -24.62
C ARG A 6 -4.18 9.66 -23.69
N HIS A 7 -3.47 10.52 -22.96
CA HIS A 7 -2.43 10.07 -22.01
C HIS A 7 -2.97 9.72 -20.61
N ARG A 8 -4.12 10.29 -20.20
CA ARG A 8 -4.71 10.03 -18.88
C ARG A 8 -5.39 8.68 -18.74
N LEU A 9 -5.78 8.03 -19.85
CA LEU A 9 -6.42 6.71 -19.83
C LEU A 9 -5.40 5.57 -19.69
N SER A 10 -4.14 5.81 -20.04
CA SER A 10 -3.07 4.82 -20.03
C SER A 10 -2.63 4.46 -18.61
N VAL A 11 -2.50 5.47 -17.73
CA VAL A 11 -2.07 5.29 -16.33
C VAL A 11 -3.17 4.62 -15.50
N LEU A 12 -4.43 5.00 -15.72
CA LEU A 12 -5.59 4.40 -15.04
C LEU A 12 -5.75 2.89 -15.35
N THR A 13 -5.36 2.44 -16.54
CA THR A 13 -5.46 1.02 -16.95
C THR A 13 -4.37 0.16 -16.31
N ILE A 14 -3.20 0.72 -15.98
CA ILE A 14 -2.11 0.01 -15.30
C ILE A 14 -2.42 -0.16 -13.81
N GLY A 15 -2.95 0.87 -13.14
CA GLY A 15 -3.38 0.78 -11.73
C GLY A 15 -4.49 -0.25 -11.49
N LEU A 16 -5.50 -0.30 -12.38
CA LEU A 16 -6.58 -1.30 -12.30
C LEU A 16 -6.14 -2.72 -12.71
N GLY A 17 -5.11 -2.85 -13.54
CA GLY A 17 -4.58 -4.16 -13.96
C GLY A 17 -3.81 -4.89 -12.85
N ILE A 18 -3.15 -4.14 -11.96
CA ILE A 18 -2.39 -4.70 -10.82
C ILE A 18 -3.34 -5.16 -9.70
N GLY A 19 -4.46 -4.46 -9.48
CA GLY A 19 -5.45 -4.84 -8.46
C GLY A 19 -6.25 -6.12 -8.76
N VAL A 20 -6.35 -6.55 -10.02
CA VAL A 20 -7.22 -7.69 -10.40
C VAL A 20 -6.45 -9.01 -10.59
N ALA A 21 -5.11 -9.00 -10.60
CA ALA A 21 -4.33 -10.20 -10.93
C ALA A 21 -3.96 -11.12 -9.74
N LEU A 22 -4.26 -10.75 -8.47
CA LEU A 22 -3.82 -11.52 -7.29
C LEU A 22 -4.90 -12.34 -6.55
N GLY A 23 -6.15 -12.36 -7.04
CA GLY A 23 -7.22 -13.19 -6.47
C GLY A 23 -7.18 -14.69 -6.83
N GLY A 24 -6.05 -15.19 -7.36
CA GLY A 24 -5.93 -16.55 -7.90
C GLY A 24 -5.09 -17.52 -7.05
N SER A 25 -4.59 -17.12 -5.88
CA SER A 25 -4.00 -18.12 -4.98
C SER A 25 -5.16 -18.88 -4.32
N PRO A 26 -5.24 -20.22 -4.46
CA PRO A 26 -6.23 -20.98 -3.72
C PRO A 26 -5.94 -20.72 -2.24
N ALA A 27 -6.88 -20.06 -1.57
CA ALA A 27 -6.96 -20.06 -0.13
C ALA A 27 -6.68 -21.51 0.30
N ILE A 28 -5.57 -21.71 1.02
CA ILE A 28 -5.31 -22.97 1.67
C ILE A 28 -6.48 -23.11 2.63
N ALA A 29 -7.49 -23.86 2.21
CA ALA A 29 -8.38 -24.51 3.12
C ALA A 29 -7.45 -25.34 4.00
N SER A 30 -7.10 -24.79 5.15
CA SER A 30 -6.58 -25.54 6.27
C SER A 30 -7.63 -26.61 6.54
N ALA A 31 -7.49 -27.75 5.89
CA ALA A 31 -8.22 -28.94 6.26
C ALA A 31 -7.85 -29.16 7.72
N GLU A 32 -8.84 -28.94 8.60
CA GLU A 32 -8.73 -29.29 10.00
C GLU A 32 -8.14 -30.71 10.07
N PRO A 33 -6.99 -30.90 10.75
CA PRO A 33 -6.32 -32.18 10.76
C PRO A 33 -7.34 -33.23 11.19
N ALA A 34 -7.57 -34.21 10.33
CA ALA A 34 -8.53 -35.29 10.60
C ALA A 34 -8.29 -35.78 12.03
N PRO A 35 -9.32 -35.75 12.91
CA PRO A 35 -9.13 -36.10 14.30
C PRO A 35 -8.48 -37.48 14.35
N ALA A 36 -7.40 -37.59 15.13
CA ALA A 36 -6.67 -38.83 15.30
C ALA A 36 -7.67 -39.98 15.53
N PRO A 37 -7.50 -41.15 14.88
CA PRO A 37 -8.46 -42.24 14.99
C PRO A 37 -8.67 -42.58 16.46
N VAL A 38 -9.84 -42.21 16.96
CA VAL A 38 -10.22 -42.41 18.35
C VAL A 38 -10.18 -43.92 18.59
N PRO A 39 -9.40 -44.45 19.55
CA PRO A 39 -9.35 -45.88 19.79
C PRO A 39 -10.77 -46.36 20.11
N ALA A 40 -11.21 -47.40 19.39
CA ALA A 40 -12.58 -47.94 19.39
C ALA A 40 -13.06 -48.51 20.74
N SER A 41 -12.38 -48.22 21.84
CA SER A 41 -12.67 -48.68 23.20
C SER A 41 -13.23 -47.61 24.13
N SER A 42 -13.35 -46.32 23.72
CA SER A 42 -13.85 -45.24 24.62
C SER A 42 -15.36 -45.00 24.58
N TRP A 43 -16.10 -45.53 23.60
CA TRP A 43 -17.54 -45.29 23.46
C TRP A 43 -18.41 -46.03 24.50
N ILE A 44 -17.87 -47.07 25.13
CA ILE A 44 -18.61 -47.87 26.12
C ILE A 44 -18.60 -47.26 27.53
N ASP A 45 -17.68 -46.32 27.82
CA ASP A 45 -17.61 -45.66 29.13
C ASP A 45 -18.58 -44.46 29.26
N GLN A 46 -19.27 -44.08 28.16
CA GLN A 46 -20.28 -43.02 28.15
C GLN A 46 -21.72 -43.51 28.38
N LEU A 47 -21.94 -44.82 28.51
CA LEU A 47 -23.28 -45.42 28.68
C LEU A 47 -23.70 -45.61 30.16
N GLY A 48 -22.84 -45.26 31.13
CA GLY A 48 -23.08 -45.49 32.57
C GLY A 48 -23.14 -44.25 33.47
N GLY A 49 -22.80 -43.06 32.96
CA GLY A 49 -22.90 -41.81 33.71
C GLY A 49 -24.30 -41.18 33.58
N PRO A 50 -24.81 -40.46 34.61
CA PRO A 50 -25.97 -39.59 34.42
C PRO A 50 -25.67 -38.63 33.25
N PRO A 51 -26.65 -38.29 32.41
CA PRO A 51 -26.43 -37.38 31.29
C PRO A 51 -25.78 -36.10 31.82
N ASP A 52 -24.57 -35.82 31.35
CA ASP A 52 -23.91 -34.54 31.61
C ASP A 52 -24.89 -33.46 31.16
N PRO A 53 -25.35 -32.55 32.04
CA PRO A 53 -26.26 -31.49 31.63
C PRO A 53 -25.70 -30.85 30.38
N ALA A 54 -26.46 -30.91 29.29
CA ALA A 54 -26.04 -30.43 27.98
C ALA A 54 -25.33 -29.09 28.16
N ALA A 55 -24.07 -29.02 27.74
CA ALA A 55 -23.26 -27.82 27.86
C ALA A 55 -24.14 -26.65 27.44
N THR A 56 -24.41 -25.73 28.38
CA THR A 56 -25.23 -24.56 28.12
C THR A 56 -24.55 -23.86 26.96
N THR A 57 -25.17 -23.92 25.78
CA THR A 57 -24.68 -23.18 24.62
C THR A 57 -24.65 -21.74 25.06
N SER A 58 -23.45 -21.15 25.13
CA SER A 58 -23.31 -19.72 25.37
C SER A 58 -24.29 -19.01 24.46
N ALA A 59 -25.07 -18.08 25.00
CA ALA A 59 -25.97 -17.28 24.18
C ALA A 59 -25.17 -16.69 23.02
N MET A 60 -25.79 -16.62 21.84
CA MET A 60 -25.15 -16.01 20.68
C MET A 60 -24.87 -14.54 21.01
N ASP A 61 -23.59 -14.15 20.96
CA ASP A 61 -23.14 -12.78 21.21
C ASP A 61 -23.34 -11.97 19.91
N MET A 62 -24.56 -11.49 19.66
CA MET A 62 -24.95 -10.83 18.40
C MET A 62 -26.03 -9.78 18.62
N GLN A 63 -25.85 -8.60 18.01
CA GLN A 63 -26.89 -7.58 17.89
C GLN A 63 -27.04 -7.11 16.43
N VAL A 64 -28.27 -6.84 16.03
CA VAL A 64 -28.59 -6.21 14.73
C VAL A 64 -29.52 -5.04 14.98
N SER A 65 -29.18 -3.89 14.41
CA SER A 65 -29.95 -2.65 14.49
C SER A 65 -30.29 -2.17 13.08
N VAL A 66 -31.58 -1.93 12.81
CA VAL A 66 -32.10 -1.46 11.51
C VAL A 66 -33.02 -0.27 11.75
N ASP A 67 -32.77 0.83 11.05
CA ASP A 67 -33.57 2.05 11.19
C ASP A 67 -33.67 2.57 12.64
N GLY A 68 -32.61 2.37 13.44
CA GLY A 68 -32.56 2.70 14.86
C GLY A 68 -33.39 1.80 15.78
N MET A 69 -33.87 0.66 15.28
CA MET A 69 -34.56 -0.36 16.07
C MET A 69 -33.70 -1.63 16.18
N ASP A 70 -33.59 -2.15 17.41
CA ASP A 70 -32.94 -3.44 17.64
C ASP A 70 -33.85 -4.59 17.18
N LEU A 71 -33.33 -5.46 16.31
CA LEU A 71 -34.03 -6.67 15.85
C LEU A 71 -33.80 -7.87 16.77
N PHE A 72 -32.65 -7.93 17.44
CA PHE A 72 -32.31 -8.95 18.42
C PHE A 72 -32.07 -8.31 19.80
N PRO A 73 -32.43 -9.00 20.90
CA PRO A 73 -32.32 -8.44 22.25
C PRO A 73 -30.87 -8.15 22.65
N THR A 74 -30.67 -7.09 23.44
CA THR A 74 -29.38 -6.70 24.05
C THR A 74 -29.11 -7.37 25.41
N THR A 75 -30.10 -8.06 25.98
CA THR A 75 -29.96 -8.69 27.29
C THR A 75 -28.95 -9.84 27.22
N ASP A 76 -27.96 -9.80 28.11
CA ASP A 76 -26.88 -10.80 28.21
C ASP A 76 -25.97 -10.90 26.97
N ASN A 77 -25.92 -9.84 26.17
CA ASN A 77 -25.09 -9.71 24.98
C ASN A 77 -24.04 -8.60 25.17
N THR A 78 -22.80 -8.81 24.69
CA THR A 78 -21.74 -7.79 24.78
C THR A 78 -21.53 -7.07 23.45
N ALA A 79 -21.92 -7.69 22.33
CA ALA A 79 -21.98 -7.09 21.02
C ALA A 79 -22.97 -5.92 21.01
N THR A 80 -22.53 -4.76 20.50
CA THR A 80 -23.30 -3.53 20.44
C THR A 80 -23.51 -3.10 18.98
N ALA A 81 -24.74 -3.03 18.51
CA ALA A 81 -25.11 -2.49 17.21
C ALA A 81 -26.01 -1.25 17.35
N THR A 82 -25.69 -0.16 16.67
CA THR A 82 -26.49 1.07 16.70
C THR A 82 -26.63 1.64 15.30
N SER A 83 -27.86 1.77 14.80
CA SER A 83 -28.12 2.44 13.52
C SER A 83 -28.98 3.70 13.68
N GLY A 84 -28.83 4.63 12.74
CA GLY A 84 -29.79 5.71 12.50
C GLY A 84 -30.96 5.24 11.62
N ALA A 85 -31.88 6.15 11.29
CA ALA A 85 -32.90 5.89 10.28
C ALA A 85 -32.25 5.57 8.92
N ASP A 86 -32.78 4.59 8.19
CA ASP A 86 -32.32 4.13 6.88
C ASP A 86 -30.91 3.51 6.89
N ASN A 87 -30.42 3.03 8.04
CA ASN A 87 -29.08 2.47 8.23
C ASN A 87 -29.11 1.05 8.82
N LEU A 88 -28.03 0.29 8.62
CA LEU A 88 -27.86 -1.08 9.11
C LEU A 88 -26.57 -1.20 9.93
N ALA A 89 -26.68 -1.70 11.17
CA ALA A 89 -25.54 -2.07 12.00
C ALA A 89 -25.66 -3.53 12.46
N ILE A 90 -24.57 -4.29 12.37
CA ILE A 90 -24.48 -5.71 12.76
C ILE A 90 -23.21 -5.90 13.59
N ALA A 91 -23.36 -6.37 14.83
CA ALA A 91 -22.24 -6.72 15.70
C ALA A 91 -22.32 -8.21 16.10
N ILE A 92 -21.21 -8.95 15.97
CA ILE A 92 -21.11 -10.38 16.25
C ILE A 92 -19.80 -10.63 17.01
N GLY A 93 -19.88 -11.26 18.18
CA GLY A 93 -18.75 -11.62 19.02
C GLY A 93 -18.57 -10.74 20.27
N ASP A 94 -17.82 -11.27 21.23
CA ASP A 94 -17.62 -10.66 22.55
C ASP A 94 -17.01 -9.25 22.46
N GLY A 95 -17.76 -8.23 22.85
CA GLY A 95 -17.37 -6.83 22.80
C GLY A 95 -17.36 -6.20 21.41
N ALA A 96 -17.88 -6.88 20.38
CA ALA A 96 -17.99 -6.32 19.02
C ALA A 96 -18.85 -5.05 19.01
N ASN A 97 -18.51 -4.05 18.19
CA ASN A 97 -19.19 -2.76 18.18
C ASN A 97 -19.40 -2.24 16.74
N ALA A 98 -20.66 -2.19 16.29
CA ALA A 98 -21.04 -1.66 14.99
C ALA A 98 -21.92 -0.40 15.13
N GLN A 99 -21.52 0.70 14.50
CA GLN A 99 -22.24 1.97 14.54
C GLN A 99 -22.46 2.51 13.13
N ALA A 100 -23.71 2.71 12.73
CA ALA A 100 -24.11 3.24 11.43
C ALA A 100 -24.99 4.50 11.63
N THR A 101 -24.38 5.67 11.86
CA THR A 101 -25.09 6.89 12.31
C THR A 101 -24.64 8.14 11.57
N GLY A 102 -25.47 9.20 11.57
CA GLY A 102 -25.08 10.51 11.00
C GLY A 102 -25.35 10.69 9.50
N GLY A 103 -26.01 9.73 8.84
CA GLY A 103 -26.34 9.77 7.42
C GLY A 103 -27.48 8.83 7.05
N THR A 104 -27.61 8.53 5.74
CA THR A 104 -28.57 7.56 5.18
C THR A 104 -27.85 6.46 4.40
N PHE A 105 -28.42 5.25 4.41
CA PHE A 105 -27.88 4.06 3.72
C PHE A 105 -26.49 3.64 4.19
N LEU A 106 -26.17 3.88 5.45
CA LEU A 106 -24.90 3.49 6.06
C LEU A 106 -24.92 2.00 6.46
N LEU A 107 -23.78 1.33 6.32
CA LEU A 107 -23.57 -0.07 6.71
C LEU A 107 -22.38 -0.19 7.65
N ALA A 108 -22.60 -0.69 8.87
CA ALA A 108 -21.53 -1.08 9.79
C ALA A 108 -21.64 -2.55 10.18
N VAL A 109 -20.56 -3.32 9.99
CA VAL A 109 -20.48 -4.74 10.37
C VAL A 109 -19.23 -4.99 11.20
N ALA A 110 -19.38 -5.39 12.45
CA ALA A 110 -18.29 -5.80 13.33
C ALA A 110 -18.45 -7.29 13.64
N ASP A 111 -17.53 -8.14 13.18
CA ASP A 111 -17.57 -9.59 13.35
C ASP A 111 -16.25 -10.12 13.93
N GLY A 112 -16.25 -10.42 15.22
CA GLY A 112 -15.10 -10.92 15.96
C GLY A 112 -14.99 -10.27 17.34
N PRO A 113 -14.35 -10.93 18.32
CA PRO A 113 -14.18 -10.37 19.66
C PRO A 113 -13.46 -9.02 19.61
N GLY A 114 -14.03 -7.99 20.25
CA GLY A 114 -13.48 -6.63 20.29
C GLY A 114 -13.46 -5.89 18.95
N SER A 115 -14.01 -6.46 17.87
CA SER A 115 -14.07 -5.81 16.56
C SER A 115 -14.90 -4.52 16.60
N LYS A 116 -14.56 -3.55 15.75
CA LYS A 116 -15.21 -2.24 15.72
C LYS A 116 -15.43 -1.75 14.30
N ALA A 117 -16.68 -1.50 13.92
CA ALA A 117 -17.05 -0.88 12.66
C ALA A 117 -17.85 0.40 12.88
N VAL A 118 -17.42 1.50 12.27
CA VAL A 118 -18.12 2.79 12.35
C VAL A 118 -18.33 3.31 10.95
N ALA A 119 -19.59 3.37 10.51
CA ALA A 119 -20.01 4.03 9.29
C ALA A 119 -20.77 5.30 9.65
N GLY A 120 -20.20 6.41 9.20
CA GLY A 120 -20.69 7.76 9.39
C GLY A 120 -20.51 8.33 10.80
N LEU A 121 -20.24 9.63 10.83
CA LEU A 121 -20.10 10.42 12.06
C LEU A 121 -20.54 11.85 11.79
N ALA A 122 -21.41 12.40 12.66
CA ALA A 122 -22.10 13.68 12.50
C ALA A 122 -21.32 14.74 11.70
N SER A 123 -21.52 14.76 10.37
CA SER A 123 -20.81 15.66 9.46
C SER A 123 -21.72 16.79 9.00
N PHE A 124 -21.11 17.78 8.37
CA PHE A 124 -21.78 18.98 7.85
C PHE A 124 -22.49 18.75 6.51
N PHE A 125 -22.26 17.61 5.85
CA PHE A 125 -22.81 17.26 4.55
C PHE A 125 -23.73 16.04 4.68
N PRO A 126 -24.72 15.85 3.79
CA PRO A 126 -25.50 14.63 3.78
C PRO A 126 -24.57 13.45 3.45
N GLN A 127 -24.25 12.63 4.46
CA GLN A 127 -23.55 11.37 4.27
C GLN A 127 -24.50 10.40 3.60
N VAL A 128 -24.07 9.86 2.47
CA VAL A 128 -24.83 8.88 1.72
C VAL A 128 -23.88 7.71 1.47
N LEU A 129 -24.30 6.53 1.93
CA LEU A 129 -23.67 5.25 1.60
C LEU A 129 -22.21 5.10 2.05
N ASP A 130 -21.96 5.13 3.36
CA ASP A 130 -20.66 4.69 3.88
C ASP A 130 -20.73 3.23 4.34
N VAL A 131 -19.65 2.48 4.11
CA VAL A 131 -19.54 1.07 4.46
C VAL A 131 -18.31 0.85 5.35
N ALA A 132 -18.52 0.37 6.57
CA ALA A 132 -17.46 -0.05 7.47
C ALA A 132 -17.64 -1.53 7.83
N ILE A 133 -16.64 -2.36 7.55
CA ILE A 133 -16.65 -3.79 7.86
C ILE A 133 -15.37 -4.15 8.60
N ALA A 134 -15.48 -4.56 9.86
CA ALA A 134 -14.38 -5.06 10.67
C ALA A 134 -14.62 -6.54 10.96
N HIS A 135 -13.75 -7.41 10.49
CA HIS A 135 -13.81 -8.85 10.69
C HIS A 135 -12.50 -9.36 11.30
N GLY A 136 -12.57 -10.08 12.41
CA GLY A 136 -11.43 -10.58 13.17
C GLY A 136 -11.29 -9.91 14.54
N THR A 137 -10.53 -10.56 15.43
CA THR A 137 -10.31 -10.08 16.80
C THR A 137 -9.66 -8.71 16.83
N ASP A 138 -10.23 -7.76 17.58
CA ASP A 138 -9.73 -6.38 17.73
C ASP A 138 -9.51 -5.64 16.40
N SER A 139 -10.19 -6.05 15.32
CA SER A 139 -10.18 -5.35 14.03
C SER A 139 -10.97 -4.03 14.11
N THR A 140 -10.57 -3.02 13.34
CA THR A 140 -11.26 -1.71 13.31
C THR A 140 -11.45 -1.21 11.89
N ALA A 141 -12.68 -0.85 11.53
CA ALA A 141 -13.02 -0.18 10.28
C ALA A 141 -13.77 1.14 10.55
N GLY A 142 -13.36 2.23 9.90
CA GLY A 142 -13.97 3.55 10.03
C GLY A 142 -14.25 4.19 8.66
N ALA A 143 -15.52 4.43 8.34
CA ALA A 143 -15.94 5.10 7.10
C ALA A 143 -16.75 6.37 7.38
N GLY A 144 -16.58 7.41 6.55
CA GLY A 144 -17.46 8.58 6.55
C GLY A 144 -17.24 9.59 7.67
N LEU A 145 -15.99 9.85 8.11
CA LEU A 145 -15.69 10.91 9.09
C LEU A 145 -15.80 12.33 8.49
N GLY A 146 -16.82 12.63 7.68
CA GLY A 146 -16.98 13.95 7.06
C GLY A 146 -17.33 13.95 5.58
N GLY A 147 -17.22 12.80 4.95
CA GLY A 147 -17.41 12.54 3.53
C GLY A 147 -18.68 11.78 3.18
N GLY A 148 -18.70 11.12 2.03
CA GLY A 148 -19.74 10.17 1.67
C GLY A 148 -19.26 9.22 0.58
N PHE A 149 -19.87 8.04 0.51
CA PHE A 149 -19.50 6.95 -0.39
C PHE A 149 -18.17 6.29 -0.05
N ASP A 150 -17.76 6.34 1.21
CA ASP A 150 -16.49 5.77 1.64
C ASP A 150 -16.63 4.28 2.01
N VAL A 151 -15.62 3.48 1.71
CA VAL A 151 -15.59 2.05 2.03
C VAL A 151 -14.35 1.70 2.84
N SER A 152 -14.53 1.25 4.07
CA SER A 152 -13.47 0.74 4.94
C SER A 152 -13.70 -0.72 5.31
N ILE A 153 -12.74 -1.58 4.99
CA ILE A 153 -12.81 -3.01 5.29
C ILE A 153 -11.51 -3.44 5.98
N ALA A 154 -11.61 -3.88 7.24
CA ALA A 154 -10.52 -4.46 8.01
C ALA A 154 -10.80 -5.95 8.26
N ASN A 155 -9.95 -6.84 7.75
CA ASN A 155 -10.07 -8.28 7.86
C ASN A 155 -8.79 -8.88 8.47
N GLY A 156 -8.90 -9.53 9.62
CA GLY A 156 -7.76 -10.10 10.35
C GLY A 156 -7.69 -9.61 11.79
N ALA A 157 -6.80 -10.23 12.57
CA ALA A 157 -6.60 -9.81 13.96
C ALA A 157 -5.84 -8.48 14.02
N HIS A 158 -6.34 -7.53 14.82
CA HIS A 158 -5.75 -6.19 14.99
C HIS A 158 -5.60 -5.38 13.69
N SER A 159 -6.35 -5.69 12.64
CA SER A 159 -6.31 -4.94 11.38
C SER A 159 -7.05 -3.60 11.51
N LEU A 160 -6.61 -2.58 10.78
CA LEU A 160 -7.19 -1.24 10.79
C LEU A 160 -7.45 -0.77 9.35
N ALA A 161 -8.69 -0.36 9.05
CA ALA A 161 -9.05 0.34 7.82
C ALA A 161 -9.76 1.65 8.17
N ASP A 162 -9.29 2.78 7.63
CA ASP A 162 -9.85 4.09 7.91
C ASP A 162 -9.87 4.97 6.65
N THR A 163 -11.05 5.40 6.25
CA THR A 163 -11.26 6.43 5.20
C THR A 163 -11.54 7.74 5.93
N GLY A 164 -10.60 8.67 5.83
CA GLY A 164 -10.32 9.74 6.78
C GLY A 164 -11.38 10.83 6.95
N LEU A 165 -10.93 11.95 7.52
CA LEU A 165 -11.80 13.07 7.87
C LEU A 165 -12.03 13.97 6.65
N VAL A 166 -13.23 13.89 6.06
CA VAL A 166 -13.69 14.64 4.86
C VAL A 166 -13.07 14.11 3.57
N GLY A 167 -13.93 13.83 2.59
CA GLY A 167 -13.57 13.26 1.27
C GLY A 167 -14.81 12.69 0.60
N PHE A 168 -14.71 12.18 -0.62
CA PHE A 168 -15.77 11.39 -1.24
C PHE A 168 -15.15 10.21 -1.99
N PHE A 169 -15.78 9.05 -1.87
CA PHE A 169 -15.37 7.83 -2.57
C PHE A 169 -13.96 7.35 -2.21
N ASP A 170 -13.59 7.45 -0.93
CA ASP A 170 -12.33 6.89 -0.46
C ASP A 170 -12.50 5.41 -0.08
N ASP A 171 -11.52 4.59 -0.44
CA ASP A 171 -11.52 3.14 -0.21
C ASP A 171 -10.30 2.73 0.62
N ALA A 172 -10.50 2.12 1.79
CA ALA A 172 -9.45 1.52 2.62
C ALA A 172 -9.70 0.02 2.83
N PHE A 173 -8.76 -0.82 2.40
CA PHE A 173 -8.84 -2.27 2.54
C PHE A 173 -7.60 -2.81 3.25
N ALA A 174 -7.77 -3.32 4.47
CA ALA A 174 -6.73 -3.97 5.26
C ALA A 174 -7.08 -5.45 5.45
N ASP A 175 -6.23 -6.37 4.97
CA ASP A 175 -6.41 -7.82 5.09
C ASP A 175 -5.13 -8.47 5.65
N GLY A 176 -5.23 -9.25 6.73
CA GLY A 176 -4.09 -9.85 7.42
C GLY A 176 -3.90 -9.33 8.85
N THR A 177 -3.08 -10.05 9.63
CA THR A 177 -2.84 -9.68 11.04
C THR A 177 -2.02 -8.40 11.14
N ASN A 178 -2.45 -7.43 11.94
CA ASN A 178 -1.83 -6.11 12.08
C ASN A 178 -1.75 -5.30 10.78
N SER A 179 -2.57 -5.58 9.77
CA SER A 179 -2.59 -4.79 8.52
C SER A 179 -3.25 -3.43 8.75
N ILE A 180 -2.73 -2.37 8.13
CA ILE A 180 -3.23 -1.00 8.26
C ILE A 180 -3.47 -0.40 6.87
N ALA A 181 -4.69 0.06 6.59
CA ALA A 181 -5.02 0.82 5.39
C ALA A 181 -5.68 2.15 5.78
N GLY A 182 -5.16 3.27 5.30
CA GLY A 182 -5.73 4.60 5.52
C GLY A 182 -5.84 5.38 4.22
N ALA A 183 -7.03 5.87 3.87
CA ALA A 183 -7.27 6.67 2.65
C ALA A 183 -7.94 8.02 3.01
N GLY A 184 -7.77 9.06 2.20
CA GLY A 184 -8.77 10.14 2.13
C GLY A 184 -8.79 11.17 3.27
N THR A 185 -7.67 11.51 3.90
CA THR A 185 -7.66 12.68 4.79
C THR A 185 -7.71 13.99 3.98
N LYS A 186 -8.92 14.46 3.65
CA LYS A 186 -9.23 15.71 2.90
C LYS A 186 -9.06 15.64 1.37
N GLY A 187 -9.16 14.45 0.78
CA GLY A 187 -9.12 14.23 -0.67
C GLY A 187 -10.33 13.43 -1.16
N ASP A 188 -10.55 13.36 -2.48
CA ASP A 188 -11.56 12.49 -3.07
C ASP A 188 -10.91 11.36 -3.90
N PHE A 189 -11.55 10.18 -3.92
CA PHE A 189 -11.15 9.02 -4.72
C PHE A 189 -9.79 8.42 -4.36
N ASP A 190 -9.39 8.47 -3.09
CA ASP A 190 -8.17 7.85 -2.61
C ASP A 190 -8.37 6.35 -2.32
N LEU A 191 -7.42 5.51 -2.71
CA LEU A 191 -7.48 4.05 -2.52
C LEU A 191 -6.25 3.53 -1.77
N ALA A 192 -6.44 2.99 -0.57
CA ALA A 192 -5.42 2.34 0.25
C ALA A 192 -5.68 0.84 0.38
N THR A 193 -4.69 0.00 0.05
CA THR A 193 -4.78 -1.46 0.14
C THR A 193 -3.58 -2.03 0.90
N ALA A 194 -3.80 -2.68 2.04
CA ALA A 194 -2.77 -3.36 2.82
C ALA A 194 -3.12 -4.84 2.99
N ILE A 195 -2.34 -5.75 2.40
CA ILE A 195 -2.59 -7.19 2.42
C ILE A 195 -1.38 -7.93 3.00
N GLY A 196 -1.63 -8.85 3.94
CA GLY A 196 -0.64 -9.68 4.60
C GLY A 196 -0.15 -9.12 5.94
N THR A 197 0.70 -9.87 6.66
CA THR A 197 0.98 -9.58 8.08
C THR A 197 1.82 -8.30 8.23
N GLY A 198 1.34 -7.35 9.03
CA GLY A 198 2.06 -6.10 9.31
C GLY A 198 2.16 -5.13 8.14
N SER A 199 1.40 -5.35 7.05
CA SER A 199 1.39 -4.44 5.90
C SER A 199 0.72 -3.09 6.25
N ASP A 200 1.26 -1.96 5.79
CA ASP A 200 0.76 -0.61 6.07
C ASP A 200 0.64 0.19 4.75
N ALA A 201 -0.55 0.67 4.41
CA ALA A 201 -0.80 1.52 3.25
C ALA A 201 -1.51 2.82 3.67
N ARG A 202 -0.88 3.97 3.43
CA ARG A 202 -1.42 5.29 3.79
C ARG A 202 -1.49 6.20 2.60
N VAL A 203 -2.66 6.74 2.31
CA VAL A 203 -2.95 7.44 1.06
C VAL A 203 -3.72 8.72 1.34
N GLY A 204 -3.30 9.81 0.71
CA GLY A 204 -4.13 11.00 0.58
C GLY A 204 -4.21 11.84 1.85
N ILE A 205 -3.10 12.46 2.26
CA ILE A 205 -3.16 13.60 3.20
C ILE A 205 -3.45 14.88 2.40
N GLY A 206 -4.66 14.95 1.85
CA GLY A 206 -5.11 15.98 0.92
C GLY A 206 -4.70 15.67 -0.52
N GLY A 207 -5.59 15.87 -1.49
CA GLY A 207 -5.32 15.42 -2.85
C GLY A 207 -6.53 14.85 -3.55
N ASN A 208 -6.37 14.30 -4.75
CA ASN A 208 -7.42 13.47 -5.35
C ASN A 208 -6.81 12.33 -6.16
N VAL A 209 -7.48 11.17 -6.17
CA VAL A 209 -7.15 10.02 -7.03
C VAL A 209 -5.79 9.40 -6.69
N ASN A 210 -5.43 9.32 -5.41
CA ASN A 210 -4.17 8.70 -5.00
C ASN A 210 -4.36 7.21 -4.71
N ILE A 211 -3.35 6.39 -5.00
CA ILE A 211 -3.44 4.92 -4.86
C ILE A 211 -2.20 4.37 -4.14
N GLY A 212 -2.39 3.72 -2.99
CA GLY A 212 -1.34 3.06 -2.23
C GLY A 212 -1.65 1.57 -2.04
N SER A 213 -0.68 0.70 -2.32
CA SER A 213 -0.85 -0.75 -2.20
C SER A 213 0.36 -1.43 -1.56
N ALA A 214 0.23 -1.88 -0.30
CA ALA A 214 1.23 -2.65 0.43
C ALA A 214 0.81 -4.12 0.53
N ILE A 215 1.50 -5.03 -0.17
CA ILE A 215 1.17 -6.46 -0.23
C ILE A 215 2.38 -7.28 0.25
N GLY A 216 2.17 -8.17 1.20
CA GLY A 216 3.17 -9.14 1.67
C GLY A 216 3.36 -9.14 3.20
N THR A 217 4.60 -9.11 3.68
CA THR A 217 4.88 -9.13 5.14
C THR A 217 5.71 -7.93 5.50
N ASP A 218 5.24 -7.11 6.44
CA ASP A 218 5.89 -5.85 6.82
C ASP A 218 6.13 -4.92 5.60
N SER A 219 5.24 -4.98 4.60
CA SER A 219 5.27 -4.09 3.43
C SER A 219 4.66 -2.73 3.77
N HIS A 220 5.21 -1.65 3.23
CA HIS A 220 4.81 -0.30 3.58
C HIS A 220 4.60 0.55 2.32
N THR A 221 3.49 1.29 2.25
CA THR A 221 3.27 2.32 1.23
C THR A 221 2.78 3.62 1.83
N VAL A 222 3.31 4.73 1.29
CA VAL A 222 2.83 6.09 1.58
C VAL A 222 2.59 6.80 0.27
N VAL A 223 1.42 7.42 0.16
CA VAL A 223 1.12 8.42 -0.87
C VAL A 223 0.75 9.71 -0.16
N ALA A 224 1.62 10.72 -0.30
CA ALA A 224 1.49 11.98 0.40
C ALA A 224 0.44 12.89 -0.27
N ALA A 225 0.55 14.20 -0.07
CA ALA A 225 -0.43 15.15 -0.56
C ALA A 225 -0.25 15.41 -2.06
N GLY A 226 -1.26 15.16 -2.89
CA GLY A 226 -1.08 15.33 -4.33
C GLY A 226 -2.24 14.87 -5.20
N HIS A 227 -2.03 14.83 -6.51
CA HIS A 227 -3.05 14.39 -7.46
C HIS A 227 -2.53 13.27 -8.34
N ALA A 228 -3.25 12.15 -8.38
CA ALA A 228 -2.96 11.02 -9.25
C ALA A 228 -1.59 10.35 -8.97
N ASP A 229 -1.21 10.27 -7.70
CA ASP A 229 0.02 9.62 -7.25
C ASP A 229 -0.22 8.12 -6.96
N LEU A 230 0.76 7.26 -7.25
CA LEU A 230 0.68 5.81 -7.12
C LEU A 230 1.91 5.25 -6.39
N ALA A 231 1.70 4.59 -5.24
CA ALA A 231 2.73 3.83 -4.54
C ALA A 231 2.34 2.33 -4.43
N SER A 232 3.25 1.42 -4.79
CA SER A 232 3.02 -0.03 -4.68
C SER A 232 4.23 -0.76 -4.11
N ALA A 233 4.08 -1.36 -2.93
CA ALA A 233 5.08 -2.21 -2.28
C ALA A 233 4.60 -3.67 -2.24
N ILE A 234 5.34 -4.59 -2.85
CA ILE A 234 4.98 -6.01 -2.95
C ILE A 234 6.17 -6.88 -2.52
N GLY A 235 6.12 -7.56 -1.37
CA GLY A 235 7.21 -8.41 -0.90
C GLY A 235 7.29 -8.52 0.62
N THR A 236 8.47 -8.83 1.15
CA THR A 236 8.74 -8.81 2.59
C THR A 236 9.60 -7.60 2.91
N ASN A 237 9.23 -6.75 3.87
CA ASN A 237 9.93 -5.50 4.15
C ASN A 237 10.08 -4.57 2.92
N SER A 238 9.12 -4.58 1.99
CA SER A 238 9.15 -3.69 0.82
C SER A 238 8.56 -2.32 1.17
N SER A 239 9.11 -1.23 0.65
CA SER A 239 8.67 0.15 0.89
C SER A 239 8.47 0.91 -0.42
N ALA A 240 7.30 1.53 -0.62
CA ALA A 240 7.08 2.45 -1.74
C ALA A 240 6.47 3.78 -1.28
N SER A 241 7.04 4.90 -1.69
CA SER A 241 6.60 6.24 -1.29
C SER A 241 6.41 7.13 -2.52
N ALA A 242 5.19 7.61 -2.74
CA ALA A 242 4.89 8.69 -3.68
C ALA A 242 4.67 9.97 -2.87
N GLY A 243 5.49 11.00 -3.13
CA GLY A 243 5.64 12.20 -2.33
C GLY A 243 4.61 13.27 -2.62
N ILE A 244 5.00 14.54 -2.44
CA ILE A 244 4.08 15.67 -2.62
C ILE A 244 4.11 16.13 -4.07
N GLY A 245 2.98 16.02 -4.76
CA GLY A 245 2.68 16.84 -5.93
C GLY A 245 1.71 16.20 -6.90
N THR A 246 2.11 15.82 -8.11
CA THR A 246 1.14 15.32 -9.12
C THR A 246 1.75 14.37 -10.11
N GLY A 247 1.28 13.13 -10.08
CA GLY A 247 1.58 12.10 -11.07
C GLY A 247 2.81 11.26 -10.72
N ASP A 248 3.13 11.16 -9.44
CA ASP A 248 4.28 10.41 -8.94
C ASP A 248 3.99 8.90 -8.96
N LEU A 249 4.98 8.11 -9.34
CA LEU A 249 4.90 6.65 -9.40
C LEU A 249 6.05 6.01 -8.64
N ALA A 250 5.77 5.39 -7.50
CA ALA A 250 6.72 4.56 -6.77
C ALA A 250 6.29 3.09 -6.78
N SER A 251 7.19 2.17 -7.15
CA SER A 251 6.90 0.74 -7.09
C SER A 251 8.11 -0.04 -6.58
N ALA A 252 7.94 -0.71 -5.45
CA ALA A 252 8.93 -1.55 -4.80
C ALA A 252 8.46 -3.01 -4.78
N ILE A 253 9.03 -3.89 -5.59
CA ILE A 253 8.60 -5.29 -5.70
C ILE A 253 9.73 -6.22 -5.26
N GLY A 254 9.72 -6.70 -4.03
CA GLY A 254 10.62 -7.75 -3.56
C GLY A 254 11.12 -7.62 -2.15
N PRO A 255 11.76 -8.66 -1.58
CA PRO A 255 12.20 -8.59 -0.21
C PRO A 255 13.20 -7.45 -0.08
N ASP A 256 13.00 -6.63 0.94
CA ASP A 256 13.85 -5.49 1.29
C ASP A 256 14.00 -4.45 0.16
N SER A 257 12.98 -4.30 -0.71
CA SER A 257 13.00 -3.32 -1.82
C SER A 257 12.47 -1.96 -1.40
N ASP A 258 13.11 -0.87 -1.81
CA ASP A 258 12.66 0.50 -1.50
C ASP A 258 12.56 1.40 -2.73
N ALA A 259 11.40 2.04 -2.94
CA ALA A 259 11.18 3.00 -4.02
C ALA A 259 10.54 4.31 -3.53
N ASN A 260 11.17 5.44 -3.84
CA ASN A 260 10.67 6.77 -3.47
C ASN A 260 10.59 7.71 -4.68
N ALA A 261 9.43 8.31 -4.93
CA ALA A 261 9.17 9.26 -6.02
C ALA A 261 8.56 10.54 -5.39
N ASP A 262 9.30 11.64 -5.28
CA ASP A 262 8.84 12.85 -4.56
C ASP A 262 8.88 14.11 -5.43
N GLY A 263 7.70 14.56 -5.92
CA GLY A 263 7.46 15.86 -6.55
C GLY A 263 6.30 15.87 -7.56
N VAL A 264 6.54 16.19 -8.84
CA VAL A 264 5.50 16.30 -9.88
C VAL A 264 5.81 15.42 -11.09
N LEU A 265 5.25 14.24 -11.27
CA LEU A 265 5.52 13.34 -12.42
C LEU A 265 6.79 12.51 -12.26
N GLU A 266 7.06 12.10 -11.03
CA GLU A 266 8.23 11.30 -10.69
C GLU A 266 7.98 9.85 -11.01
N THR A 267 9.06 9.10 -11.17
CA THR A 267 8.95 7.66 -11.33
C THR A 267 10.11 7.00 -10.62
N ALA A 268 9.84 6.04 -9.75
CA ALA A 268 10.83 5.26 -9.01
C ALA A 268 10.40 3.78 -9.02
N PHE A 269 11.27 2.90 -9.50
CA PHE A 269 11.00 1.46 -9.62
C PHE A 269 12.11 0.66 -8.94
N ALA A 270 11.85 0.04 -7.79
CA ALA A 270 12.74 -0.87 -7.08
C ALA A 270 12.22 -2.29 -7.13
N ASN A 271 13.01 -3.32 -7.45
CA ASN A 271 12.49 -4.70 -7.51
C ASN A 271 13.59 -5.81 -7.33
N PHE A 272 13.29 -6.77 -6.43
CA PHE A 272 13.97 -7.91 -5.74
C PHE A 272 15.49 -8.11 -5.78
N ALA A 273 16.05 -8.91 -4.86
CA ALA A 273 16.36 -8.73 -3.41
C ALA A 273 17.71 -7.98 -3.23
N HIS A 274 17.67 -6.71 -3.54
CA HIS A 274 18.45 -6.23 -4.66
C HIS A 274 17.60 -5.05 -5.18
N SER A 275 17.38 -4.01 -4.38
CA SER A 275 16.49 -2.96 -4.87
C SER A 275 16.62 -1.67 -4.11
N ASP A 276 16.83 -0.66 -4.91
CA ASP A 276 16.91 0.73 -4.57
C ASP A 276 16.31 1.45 -5.75
N ALA A 277 15.51 2.46 -5.47
CA ALA A 277 15.20 3.52 -6.39
C ALA A 277 15.51 4.86 -5.72
N THR A 278 15.18 5.96 -6.39
CA THR A 278 14.65 7.22 -5.82
C THR A 278 14.54 8.23 -6.97
N ALA A 279 13.47 9.02 -7.06
CA ALA A 279 13.32 10.13 -8.01
C ALA A 279 12.98 11.39 -7.23
N GLN A 280 13.67 12.51 -7.45
CA GLN A 280 13.38 13.74 -6.70
C GLN A 280 13.29 14.95 -7.63
N GLY A 281 12.09 15.53 -7.78
CA GLY A 281 11.92 16.97 -8.05
C GLY A 281 10.93 17.48 -9.12
N GLY A 282 10.16 16.68 -9.85
CA GLY A 282 8.95 17.07 -10.61
C GLY A 282 9.07 17.81 -11.97
N ILE A 283 8.38 17.28 -12.99
CA ILE A 283 8.59 17.30 -14.45
C ILE A 283 9.95 16.69 -14.80
N LEU A 284 10.36 15.82 -13.89
CA LEU A 284 11.70 15.56 -13.44
C LEU A 284 11.66 14.17 -12.92
N ASP A 285 12.74 13.53 -13.26
CA ASP A 285 12.67 12.16 -13.62
C ASP A 285 13.28 11.37 -12.48
N SER A 286 13.10 10.07 -12.58
CA SER A 286 14.25 9.18 -12.54
C SER A 286 14.23 8.11 -11.50
N ALA A 287 14.66 6.97 -11.97
CA ALA A 287 13.94 5.78 -11.68
C ALA A 287 14.87 4.66 -11.97
N THR A 288 15.00 3.74 -11.06
CA THR A 288 16.10 2.82 -11.17
C THR A 288 15.92 1.74 -10.16
N ALA A 289 16.33 0.56 -10.59
CA ALA A 289 16.67 -0.72 -9.96
C ALA A 289 16.61 -1.75 -11.11
N ASN A 290 16.89 -3.05 -11.01
CA ASN A 290 16.57 -4.12 -10.05
C ASN A 290 17.80 -4.98 -9.90
N GLY A 291 18.36 -5.13 -8.73
CA GLY A 291 19.64 -5.81 -8.64
C GLY A 291 20.39 -5.54 -7.38
N ALA A 292 21.62 -6.00 -7.19
CA ALA A 292 22.42 -5.30 -6.20
C ALA A 292 22.37 -3.79 -6.63
N GLY A 293 21.67 -2.97 -5.83
CA GLY A 293 21.17 -1.62 -6.15
C GLY A 293 22.27 -0.59 -6.01
N GLU A 294 22.23 0.65 -6.50
CA GLU A 294 21.35 1.79 -6.19
C GLU A 294 21.47 2.82 -7.34
N ALA A 295 20.51 3.02 -8.24
CA ALA A 295 19.56 4.09 -8.07
C ALA A 295 19.99 5.56 -8.09
N THR A 296 18.92 6.32 -8.34
CA THR A 296 18.63 7.70 -8.00
C THR A 296 18.96 8.71 -9.09
N ALA A 297 17.97 9.45 -9.59
CA ALA A 297 18.30 10.77 -10.13
C ALA A 297 17.37 11.85 -9.58
N GLY A 298 17.98 12.97 -9.22
CA GLY A 298 17.36 14.03 -8.45
C GLY A 298 17.89 15.40 -8.82
N ASP A 299 17.20 16.42 -8.32
CA ASP A 299 17.34 17.87 -8.52
C ASP A 299 17.93 18.31 -9.88
N GLY A 300 17.11 18.17 -10.92
CA GLY A 300 17.40 18.57 -12.31
C GLY A 300 16.38 18.04 -13.32
N THR A 301 15.88 18.85 -14.26
CA THR A 301 14.91 18.40 -15.31
C THR A 301 15.55 17.36 -16.22
N GLY A 302 14.94 16.20 -16.42
CA GLY A 302 15.37 15.27 -17.48
C GLY A 302 16.31 14.14 -17.05
N ASP A 303 16.57 13.92 -15.76
CA ASP A 303 17.64 13.03 -15.33
C ASP A 303 17.28 11.53 -15.38
N PHE A 304 18.20 10.67 -15.80
CA PHE A 304 17.97 9.24 -15.94
C PHE A 304 19.08 8.40 -15.30
N ALA A 305 18.81 7.84 -14.13
CA ALA A 305 19.63 6.81 -13.50
C ALA A 305 19.10 5.42 -13.87
N TRP A 306 19.97 4.45 -14.10
CA TRP A 306 19.54 3.10 -14.40
C TRP A 306 20.60 2.05 -14.04
N ILE A 307 20.13 0.92 -13.51
CA ILE A 307 20.94 -0.24 -13.12
C ILE A 307 20.22 -1.50 -13.59
N ALA A 308 20.97 -2.39 -14.22
CA ALA A 308 20.63 -3.81 -14.23
C ALA A 308 21.82 -4.61 -13.71
N ASN A 309 21.73 -5.03 -12.44
CA ASN A 309 22.77 -5.82 -11.82
C ASN A 309 22.60 -7.30 -12.19
N ILE A 310 23.67 -7.89 -12.70
CA ILE A 310 23.71 -9.32 -13.06
C ILE A 310 24.43 -10.20 -12.01
N GLY A 311 24.91 -9.59 -10.93
CA GLY A 311 25.66 -10.21 -9.85
C GLY A 311 25.16 -9.86 -8.45
N SER A 312 26.03 -10.02 -7.47
CA SER A 312 25.71 -9.79 -6.03
C SER A 312 26.43 -8.58 -5.43
N ALA A 313 27.24 -7.87 -6.22
CA ALA A 313 28.02 -6.73 -5.75
C ALA A 313 27.27 -5.43 -6.05
N LEU A 314 27.26 -4.52 -5.07
CA LEU A 314 26.53 -3.24 -5.09
C LEU A 314 26.90 -2.38 -6.30
N ASP A 315 25.91 -1.87 -7.02
CA ASP A 315 26.10 -0.94 -8.14
C ASP A 315 25.69 0.48 -7.73
N LYS A 316 26.12 1.53 -8.43
CA LYS A 316 25.67 2.89 -8.10
C LYS A 316 25.52 3.80 -9.31
N ALA A 317 24.30 4.11 -9.73
CA ALA A 317 24.02 4.95 -10.88
C ALA A 317 23.30 6.24 -10.47
N VAL A 318 24.00 7.37 -10.40
CA VAL A 318 23.43 8.66 -9.99
C VAL A 318 23.46 9.66 -11.15
N ALA A 319 22.29 10.16 -11.56
CA ALA A 319 22.15 11.32 -12.44
C ALA A 319 21.68 12.56 -11.66
N GLY A 320 21.97 13.77 -12.18
CA GLY A 320 21.83 15.05 -11.45
C GLY A 320 23.06 15.45 -10.63
N GLY A 321 24.01 14.53 -10.47
CA GLY A 321 25.32 14.73 -9.87
C GLY A 321 25.38 14.56 -8.36
N THR A 322 26.37 15.21 -7.75
CA THR A 322 26.69 15.09 -6.31
C THR A 322 26.36 16.34 -5.50
N SER A 323 25.93 17.42 -6.17
CA SER A 323 25.58 18.67 -5.51
C SER A 323 24.09 18.72 -5.19
N THR A 324 23.76 19.01 -3.93
CA THR A 324 22.38 19.29 -3.50
C THR A 324 21.99 20.76 -3.68
N THR A 325 22.81 21.56 -4.37
CA THR A 325 22.61 23.02 -4.51
C THR A 325 22.83 23.54 -5.92
N LEU A 326 23.51 22.76 -6.76
CA LEU A 326 23.77 23.07 -8.16
C LEU A 326 23.09 21.99 -8.97
N LEU A 327 22.02 22.38 -9.66
CA LEU A 327 21.17 21.43 -10.37
C LEU A 327 21.77 21.17 -11.75
N GLY A 328 22.03 19.90 -12.05
CA GLY A 328 22.25 19.44 -13.41
C GLY A 328 20.92 19.31 -14.15
N ASN A 329 20.94 19.03 -15.44
CA ASN A 329 19.73 18.70 -16.18
C ASN A 329 20.07 17.76 -17.32
N PHE A 330 19.16 16.82 -17.59
CA PHE A 330 19.23 15.86 -18.69
C PHE A 330 20.46 14.95 -18.60
N ASP A 331 20.86 14.58 -17.39
CA ASP A 331 22.01 13.73 -17.12
C ASP A 331 21.63 12.26 -17.14
N ILE A 332 22.54 11.39 -17.58
CA ILE A 332 22.32 9.96 -17.72
C ILE A 332 23.39 9.17 -16.99
N ALA A 333 22.98 8.36 -16.02
CA ALA A 333 23.81 7.37 -15.34
C ALA A 333 23.29 5.97 -15.64
N THR A 334 24.13 5.08 -16.15
CA THR A 334 23.73 3.74 -16.62
C THR A 334 24.71 2.68 -16.12
N ILE A 335 24.22 1.54 -15.60
CA ILE A 335 25.10 0.42 -15.24
C ILE A 335 24.51 -0.94 -15.65
N LEU A 336 25.35 -1.79 -16.26
CA LEU A 336 25.12 -3.22 -16.50
C LEU A 336 26.43 -3.99 -16.24
N GLY A 337 26.54 -4.62 -15.07
CA GLY A 337 27.71 -5.29 -14.53
C GLY A 337 27.47 -5.57 -13.05
N ALA A 338 28.50 -5.89 -12.28
CA ALA A 338 28.41 -5.96 -10.83
C ALA A 338 29.56 -5.20 -10.15
N GLY A 339 29.27 -4.46 -9.08
CA GLY A 339 30.27 -3.70 -8.34
C GLY A 339 30.68 -2.39 -9.03
N SER A 340 29.83 -1.86 -9.91
CA SER A 340 30.15 -0.71 -10.77
C SER A 340 29.54 0.60 -10.27
N THR A 341 30.09 1.73 -10.71
CA THR A 341 29.60 3.08 -10.36
C THR A 341 29.54 3.97 -11.61
N ALA A 342 28.46 4.72 -11.77
CA ALA A 342 28.23 5.70 -12.84
C ALA A 342 27.66 6.98 -12.23
N LEU A 343 28.39 8.09 -12.38
CA LEU A 343 28.01 9.40 -11.85
C LEU A 343 27.98 10.43 -12.98
N ALA A 344 26.81 11.01 -13.26
CA ALA A 344 26.63 12.06 -14.27
C ALA A 344 26.03 13.32 -13.62
N GLY A 345 26.46 14.50 -14.07
CA GLY A 345 25.86 15.78 -13.72
C GLY A 345 26.72 16.69 -12.84
N SER A 346 26.09 17.35 -11.88
CA SER A 346 26.74 18.35 -11.02
C SER A 346 27.95 17.82 -10.21
N GLY A 347 29.03 18.59 -10.21
CA GLY A 347 30.10 18.48 -9.22
C GLY A 347 29.86 19.39 -8.01
N LEU A 348 30.69 19.30 -6.98
CA LEU A 348 30.54 20.10 -5.75
C LEU A 348 30.54 21.62 -5.98
N THR A 349 31.14 22.09 -7.08
CA THR A 349 31.32 23.52 -7.37
C THR A 349 30.76 23.96 -8.73
N THR A 350 30.29 23.03 -9.55
CA THR A 350 29.92 23.31 -10.95
C THR A 350 28.69 22.48 -11.33
N ALA A 351 27.66 23.14 -11.88
CA ALA A 351 26.56 22.43 -12.52
C ALA A 351 27.09 21.69 -13.77
N GLY A 352 26.53 20.51 -14.05
CA GLY A 352 26.78 19.78 -15.28
C GLY A 352 25.43 19.45 -15.93
N ASN A 353 25.30 19.72 -17.23
CA ASN A 353 24.09 19.39 -17.98
C ASN A 353 24.45 18.48 -19.14
N LEU A 354 23.53 17.57 -19.48
CA LEU A 354 23.64 16.64 -20.60
C LEU A 354 24.88 15.74 -20.47
N ASP A 355 25.20 15.33 -19.24
CA ASP A 355 26.30 14.43 -18.94
C ASP A 355 25.89 12.96 -19.11
N LEU A 356 26.84 12.11 -19.52
CA LEU A 356 26.64 10.67 -19.65
C LEU A 356 27.75 9.91 -18.93
N ALA A 357 27.38 9.16 -17.90
CA ALA A 357 28.24 8.17 -17.26
C ALA A 357 27.68 6.76 -17.47
N GLY A 358 28.47 5.88 -18.11
CA GLY A 358 28.05 4.50 -18.36
C GLY A 358 29.12 3.49 -17.98
N ALA A 359 28.73 2.44 -17.25
CA ALA A 359 29.64 1.34 -16.90
C ALA A 359 29.12 0.00 -17.44
N LEU A 360 29.92 -0.65 -18.31
CA LEU A 360 29.61 -1.96 -18.91
C LEU A 360 30.66 -3.00 -18.50
N GLY A 361 30.28 -3.88 -17.58
CA GLY A 361 31.16 -4.88 -16.96
C GLY A 361 31.33 -4.66 -15.46
N ASP A 362 32.15 -5.50 -14.83
CA ASP A 362 32.27 -5.56 -13.37
C ASP A 362 33.35 -4.62 -12.84
N MET A 363 33.12 -4.05 -11.66
CA MET A 363 34.08 -3.24 -10.92
C MET A 363 34.59 -2.01 -11.70
N LEU A 364 33.71 -1.36 -12.46
CA LEU A 364 34.01 -0.19 -13.27
C LEU A 364 33.55 1.10 -12.60
N THR A 365 34.17 2.22 -12.96
CA THR A 365 33.79 3.55 -12.49
C THR A 365 33.75 4.51 -13.66
N ALA A 366 32.56 5.04 -13.94
CA ALA A 366 32.30 6.12 -14.88
C ALA A 366 31.97 7.40 -14.11
N ASN A 367 32.65 8.50 -14.42
CA ASN A 367 32.47 9.79 -13.75
C ASN A 367 32.48 10.94 -14.77
N ALA A 368 31.28 11.39 -15.13
CA ALA A 368 31.02 12.54 -15.99
C ALA A 368 30.43 13.68 -15.14
N THR A 369 31.21 14.21 -14.19
CA THR A 369 30.74 15.29 -13.29
C THR A 369 31.52 16.60 -13.42
N GLY A 370 30.83 17.71 -13.20
CA GLY A 370 31.43 19.02 -12.94
C GLY A 370 31.69 19.91 -14.17
N ALA A 371 31.09 19.61 -15.31
CA ALA A 371 30.99 20.48 -16.50
C ALA A 371 29.82 20.03 -17.38
N ASP A 372 29.50 20.76 -18.45
CA ASP A 372 28.47 20.34 -19.41
C ASP A 372 29.02 19.38 -20.47
N PHE A 373 28.17 18.48 -20.96
CA PHE A 373 28.43 17.55 -22.07
C PHE A 373 29.59 16.58 -21.82
N LEU A 374 29.80 16.17 -20.58
CA LEU A 374 30.80 15.17 -20.23
C LEU A 374 30.31 13.78 -20.62
N VAL A 375 31.24 12.96 -21.09
CA VAL A 375 30.98 11.56 -21.40
C VAL A 375 32.10 10.72 -20.81
N ASP A 376 31.75 9.80 -19.92
CA ASP A 376 32.65 8.75 -19.43
C ASP A 376 31.99 7.38 -19.59
N PHE A 377 32.72 6.47 -20.23
CA PHE A 377 32.18 5.18 -20.65
C PHE A 377 33.23 4.06 -20.60
N PRO A 378 33.65 3.62 -19.40
CA PRO A 378 34.48 2.43 -19.25
C PRO A 378 33.78 1.18 -19.78
N ILE A 379 34.48 0.44 -20.65
CA ILE A 379 34.05 -0.86 -21.16
C ILE A 379 35.15 -1.88 -20.90
N ASN A 380 34.81 -2.96 -20.20
CA ASN A 380 35.68 -4.14 -20.13
C ASN A 380 35.20 -5.20 -21.13
N LEU A 381 35.77 -5.18 -22.35
CA LEU A 381 35.41 -6.13 -23.42
C LEU A 381 35.85 -7.58 -23.12
N LEU A 382 36.74 -7.81 -22.17
CA LEU A 382 37.27 -9.14 -21.85
C LEU A 382 36.26 -10.03 -21.09
N SER A 383 35.17 -9.48 -20.54
CA SER A 383 34.08 -10.26 -19.94
C SER A 383 32.96 -10.64 -20.91
N LEU A 384 33.02 -10.17 -22.17
CA LEU A 384 31.98 -10.39 -23.20
C LEU A 384 32.33 -11.51 -24.21
N LEU A 385 33.51 -12.14 -24.09
CA LEU A 385 33.97 -13.28 -24.90
C LEU A 385 34.14 -14.53 -24.03
#